data_AF-A0A1R4H483-F1
#
_entry.id   AF-A0A1R4H483-F1
#
_cell.length_a   1.000
_cell.length_b   1.000
_cell.length_c   1.000
_cell.angle_alpha   90.00
_cell.angle_beta   90.00
_cell.angle_gamma   90.00
#
_symmetry.space_group_name_H-M   'P 1'
#
loop_
_entity.id
_entity.type
_entity.pdbx_description
1 polymer ?
#
loop_
_entity_poly.entity_id
_entity_poly.type
_entity_poly.pdbx_seq_one_letter_code
_entity_poly.pdbx_strand_id
1 'polypeptide(L)'
;MDGLVGFHHPSHYGDVLIRPARKVLEQLIVKEWPINQRILASLAQKEVTQATIVRKLTSYTRQNQTKKALWELENVCRSIHILDFIDDHLYRQHIGC
;
A
#
# COMPACT_ATOMS: atom_id res chain seq x y z
N MET A 1 -12.56 -7.07 -2.25
CA MET A 1 -11.93 -5.88 -2.86
C MET A 1 -11.56 -4.96 -1.70
N ASP A 2 -10.27 -4.75 -1.45
CA ASP A 2 -9.82 -3.87 -0.36
C ASP A 2 -10.02 -2.41 -0.79
N GLY A 3 -10.78 -1.64 0.00
CA GLY A 3 -10.96 -0.20 -0.22
C GLY A 3 -9.72 0.62 0.13
N LEU A 4 -9.72 1.91 -0.21
CA LEU A 4 -8.61 2.83 0.06
C LEU A 4 -8.23 2.83 1.54
N VAL A 5 -6.95 3.04 1.84
CA VAL A 5 -6.47 3.16 3.21
C VAL A 5 -6.02 4.59 3.50
N GLY A 6 -6.16 5.02 4.76
CA GLY A 6 -5.75 6.35 5.20
C GLY A 6 -5.02 6.32 6.54
N PHE A 7 -4.34 7.41 6.90
CA PHE A 7 -3.57 7.48 8.14
C PHE A 7 -4.41 7.81 9.38
N HIS A 8 -5.63 8.31 9.18
CA HIS A 8 -6.63 8.49 10.23
C HIS A 8 -7.76 7.47 10.14
N HIS A 9 -8.55 7.36 11.21
CA HIS A 9 -9.79 6.59 11.19
C HIS A 9 -10.75 7.16 10.12
N PRO A 10 -11.54 6.33 9.40
CA PRO A 10 -12.46 6.80 8.36
C PRO A 10 -13.40 7.95 8.80
N SER A 11 -13.78 7.97 10.08
CA SER A 11 -14.63 9.04 10.65
C SER A 11 -13.95 10.40 10.77
N HIS A 12 -12.62 10.47 10.68
CA HIS A 12 -11.87 11.73 10.70
C HIS A 12 -12.02 12.49 9.38
N TYR A 13 -12.30 11.77 8.30
CA TYR A 13 -12.57 12.36 7.01
C TYR A 13 -14.05 12.76 7.01
N GLY A 14 -14.32 14.06 7.09
CA GLY A 14 -15.65 14.64 7.01
C GLY A 14 -16.28 14.40 5.63
N ASP A 15 -16.97 15.39 5.07
CA ASP A 15 -17.62 15.23 3.76
C ASP A 15 -16.63 15.39 2.59
N VAL A 16 -15.71 14.42 2.49
CA VAL A 16 -14.85 14.23 1.33
C VAL A 16 -15.51 13.27 0.34
N LEU A 17 -15.30 13.52 -0.96
CA LEU A 17 -15.84 12.73 -2.07
C LEU A 17 -15.43 11.26 -2.01
N ILE A 18 -14.20 11.00 -1.55
CA ILE A 18 -13.61 9.67 -1.47
C ILE A 18 -13.03 9.47 -0.07
N ARG A 19 -13.60 8.52 0.69
CA ARG A 19 -13.14 8.19 2.05
C ARG A 19 -12.32 6.91 2.06
N PRO A 20 -11.25 6.84 2.87
CA PRO A 20 -10.57 5.58 3.10
C PRO A 20 -11.48 4.62 3.87
N ALA A 21 -11.46 3.35 3.50
CA ALA A 21 -12.21 2.28 4.14
C ALA A 21 -11.68 1.95 5.54
N ARG A 22 -10.38 2.14 5.79
CA ARG A 22 -9.76 1.86 7.09
C ARG A 22 -8.47 2.66 7.32
N LYS A 23 -8.04 2.65 8.59
CA LYS A 23 -6.74 3.15 8.99
C LYS A 23 -5.61 2.17 8.60
N VAL A 24 -4.49 2.70 8.15
CA VAL A 24 -3.24 1.97 7.89
C VAL A 24 -2.67 1.42 9.20
N LEU A 25 -2.09 0.21 9.16
CA LEU A 25 -1.36 -0.37 10.29
C LEU A 25 0.09 0.16 10.33
N GLU A 26 0.25 1.45 10.57
CA GLU A 26 1.54 2.17 10.49
C GLU A 26 2.64 1.51 11.34
N GLN A 27 2.31 1.14 12.57
CA GLN A 27 3.26 0.51 13.48
C GLN A 27 3.79 -0.83 12.96
N LEU A 28 2.97 -1.58 12.21
CA LEU A 28 3.38 -2.84 11.60
C LEU A 28 4.37 -2.59 10.45
N ILE A 29 4.14 -1.55 9.65
CA ILE A 29 5.05 -1.12 8.58
C ILE A 29 6.39 -0.69 9.17
N VAL A 30 6.37 0.17 10.19
CA VAL A 30 7.59 0.69 10.85
C VAL A 30 8.39 -0.44 11.48
N LYS A 31 7.73 -1.35 12.19
CA LYS A 31 8.38 -2.50 12.84
C LYS A 31 9.14 -3.39 11.84
N GLU A 32 8.53 -3.65 10.69
CA GLU A 32 9.10 -4.54 9.67
C GLU A 32 9.89 -3.77 8.58
N TRP A 33 10.03 -2.45 8.73
CA TRP A 33 10.61 -1.57 7.72
C TRP A 33 11.99 -2.03 7.21
N PRO A 34 12.96 -2.40 8.07
CA PRO A 34 14.27 -2.85 7.59
C PRO A 34 14.21 -4.13 6.75
N ILE A 35 13.26 -5.03 7.04
CA ILE A 35 13.07 -6.28 6.31
C ILE A 35 12.38 -6.00 4.97
N ASN A 36 11.34 -5.17 4.98
CA ASN A 36 10.64 -4.74 3.76
C ASN A 36 11.59 -4.04 2.79
N GLN A 37 12.44 -3.14 3.27
CA GLN A 37 13.45 -2.47 2.45
C GLN A 37 14.44 -3.46 1.81
N ARG A 38 14.90 -4.46 2.55
CA ARG A 38 15.79 -5.51 1.99
C ARG A 38 15.09 -6.31 0.90
N ILE A 39 13.83 -6.68 1.12
CA ILE A 39 13.02 -7.40 0.11
C ILE A 39 12.86 -6.53 -1.14
N LEU A 40 12.47 -5.27 -1.00
CA LEU A 40 12.28 -4.33 -2.10
C LEU A 40 13.60 -4.04 -2.85
N ALA A 41 14.71 -3.90 -2.14
CA ALA A 41 16.03 -3.70 -2.74
C ALA A 41 16.47 -4.92 -3.57
N SER A 42 16.29 -6.13 -3.03
CA SER A 42 16.55 -7.37 -3.79
C SER A 42 15.64 -7.51 -5.02
N LEU A 43 14.39 -7.01 -4.93
CA LEU A 43 13.46 -7.00 -6.06
C LEU A 43 13.87 -6.01 -7.16
N ALA A 44 14.24 -4.79 -6.78
CA ALA A 44 14.72 -3.78 -7.71
C ALA A 44 15.98 -4.21 -8.46
N GLN A 45 16.81 -5.06 -7.82
CA GLN A 45 18.03 -5.63 -8.39
C GLN A 45 17.78 -6.79 -9.40
N LYS A 46 16.52 -7.11 -9.73
CA LYS A 46 16.11 -8.10 -10.77
C LYS A 46 16.46 -9.57 -10.51
N GLU A 47 16.77 -9.99 -9.28
CA GLU A 47 17.08 -11.42 -9.02
C GLU A 47 15.86 -12.32 -8.78
N VAL A 48 14.63 -11.80 -8.69
CA VAL A 48 13.48 -12.61 -8.27
C VAL A 48 12.11 -12.13 -8.80
N THR A 49 11.31 -13.07 -9.33
CA THR A 49 9.94 -12.86 -9.83
C THR A 49 8.91 -12.81 -8.69
N GLN A 50 7.70 -12.32 -8.99
CA GLN A 50 6.57 -12.23 -8.04
C GLN A 50 6.29 -13.57 -7.31
N ALA A 51 6.52 -14.71 -7.99
CA ALA A 51 6.41 -16.05 -7.42
C ALA A 51 7.46 -16.36 -6.34
N THR A 52 8.67 -15.83 -6.47
CA THR A 52 9.73 -16.01 -5.47
C THR A 52 9.50 -15.17 -4.21
N ILE A 53 8.82 -14.02 -4.33
CA ILE A 53 8.35 -13.23 -3.18
C ILE A 53 7.35 -14.04 -2.35
N VAL A 54 6.33 -14.58 -3.00
CA VAL A 54 5.29 -15.38 -2.32
C VAL A 54 5.94 -16.58 -1.62
N ARG A 55 6.87 -17.27 -2.28
CA ARG A 55 7.57 -18.44 -1.73
C ARG A 55 8.53 -18.12 -0.59
N LYS A 56 9.23 -16.97 -0.63
CA LYS A 56 10.09 -16.47 0.46
C LYS A 56 9.33 -15.86 1.64
N LEU A 57 8.03 -15.56 1.49
CA LEU A 57 7.15 -15.06 2.56
C LEU A 57 6.29 -16.17 3.21
N THR A 58 6.34 -17.40 2.72
CA THR A 58 5.55 -18.55 3.21
C THR A 58 6.26 -19.50 4.18
N SER A 59 7.55 -19.33 4.47
CA SER A 59 8.28 -20.12 5.47
C SER A 59 8.35 -19.42 6.84
N TYR A 60 7.51 -19.86 7.79
CA TYR A 60 7.49 -19.46 9.21
C TYR A 60 6.66 -18.23 9.61
N THR A 61 6.16 -18.26 10.85
CA THR A 61 5.23 -17.30 11.47
C THR A 61 5.73 -15.85 11.50
N ARG A 62 7.05 -15.62 11.55
CA ARG A 62 7.64 -14.28 11.43
C ARG A 62 7.42 -13.67 10.03
N GLN A 63 7.40 -14.50 8.99
CA GLN A 63 7.10 -14.04 7.63
C GLN A 63 5.62 -13.67 7.44
N ASN A 64 4.70 -14.12 8.30
CA ASN A 64 3.32 -13.62 8.29
C ASN A 64 3.23 -12.15 8.71
N GLN A 65 4.07 -11.67 9.64
CA GLN A 65 4.09 -10.26 10.02
C GLN A 65 4.73 -9.42 8.91
N THR A 66 5.86 -9.86 8.36
CA THR A 66 6.50 -9.20 7.21
C THR A 66 5.59 -9.15 5.99
N LYS A 67 4.90 -10.24 5.66
CA LYS A 67 3.91 -10.30 4.56
C LYS A 67 2.77 -9.32 4.78
N LYS A 68 2.23 -9.25 6.00
CA LYS A 68 1.18 -8.27 6.34
C LYS A 68 1.70 -6.85 6.23
N ALA A 69 2.91 -6.56 6.73
CA ALA A 69 3.53 -5.24 6.62
C ALA A 69 3.75 -4.83 5.15
N LEU A 70 4.19 -5.77 4.31
CA LEU A 70 4.37 -5.54 2.88
C LEU A 70 3.03 -5.28 2.18
N TRP A 71 1.98 -6.04 2.51
CA TRP A 71 0.62 -5.81 2.00
C TRP A 71 0.06 -4.45 2.43
N GLU A 72 0.28 -4.06 3.69
CA GLU A 72 -0.11 -2.74 4.18
C GLU A 72 0.61 -1.62 3.42
N LEU A 73 1.90 -1.77 3.15
CA LEU A 73 2.67 -0.82 2.34
C LEU A 73 2.14 -0.75 0.90
N GLU A 74 1.81 -1.88 0.29
CA GLU A 74 1.22 -1.93 -1.05
C GLU A 74 -0.15 -1.23 -1.10
N ASN A 75 -0.98 -1.40 -0.06
CA ASN A 75 -2.27 -0.72 0.03
C ASN A 75 -2.12 0.80 0.10
N VAL A 76 -1.08 1.31 0.78
CA VAL A 76 -0.77 2.75 0.80
C VAL A 76 -0.39 3.23 -0.61
N CYS A 77 0.57 2.57 -1.26
CA CYS A 77 0.99 2.93 -2.62
C CYS A 77 -0.17 2.88 -3.61
N ARG A 78 -1.02 1.85 -3.53
CA ARG A 78 -2.21 1.71 -4.38
C ARG A 78 -3.22 2.83 -4.12
N SER A 79 -3.44 3.21 -2.86
CA SER A 79 -4.37 4.28 -2.51
C SER A 79 -3.91 5.62 -3.06
N ILE A 80 -2.60 5.93 -2.93
CA ILE A 80 -2.00 7.13 -3.53
C ILE A 80 -2.18 7.10 -5.04
N HIS A 81 -1.81 6.01 -5.71
CA HIS A 81 -1.92 5.89 -7.16
C HIS A 81 -3.36 6.07 -7.67
N ILE A 82 -4.35 5.50 -6.99
CA ILE A 82 -5.77 5.67 -7.34
C ILE A 82 -6.20 7.12 -7.15
N LEU A 83 -5.81 7.76 -6.04
CA LEU A 83 -6.16 9.15 -5.78
C LEU A 83 -5.53 10.08 -6.81
N ASP A 84 -4.25 9.88 -7.15
CA ASP A 84 -3.55 10.65 -8.19
C ASP A 84 -4.19 10.45 -9.57
N PHE A 85 -4.56 9.21 -9.90
CA PHE A 85 -5.27 8.90 -11.14
C PHE A 85 -6.62 9.63 -11.19
N ILE A 86 -7.40 9.57 -10.11
CA ILE A 86 -8.70 10.27 -10.05
C ILE A 86 -8.50 11.78 -10.17
N ASP A 87 -7.53 12.37 -9.47
CA ASP A 87 -7.24 13.80 -9.51
C ASP A 87 -6.84 14.26 -10.92
N ASP A 88 -5.93 13.54 -11.59
CA ASP A 88 -5.52 13.83 -12.98
C ASP A 88 -6.69 13.68 -13.96
N HIS A 89 -7.55 12.68 -13.77
CA HIS A 89 -8.76 12.52 -14.57
C HIS A 89 -9.77 13.65 -14.36
N LEU A 90 -9.97 14.09 -13.12
CA LEU A 90 -10.82 15.24 -12.80
C LEU A 90 -10.24 16.54 -13.37
N TYR A 91 -8.93 16.73 -13.27
CA TYR A 91 -8.20 17.88 -13.82
C TYR A 91 -8.33 17.94 -15.35
N ARG A 92 -8.15 16.80 -16.05
CA ARG A 92 -8.34 16.72 -17.51
C ARG A 92 -9.78 17.00 -17.95
N GLN A 93 -10.78 16.59 -17.18
CA GLN A 93 -12.19 16.90 -17.48
C GLN A 93 -12.52 18.39 -17.27
N HIS A 94 -11.85 19.07 -16.34
CA HIS A 94 -12.11 20.48 -16.04
C HIS A 94 -11.47 21.46 -17.05
N ILE A 95 -10.38 21.07 -17.71
CA ILE A 95 -9.66 21.94 -18.68
C ILE A 95 -10.16 21.76 -20.12
N GLY A 96 -10.97 20.72 -20.38
CA GLY A 96 -11.65 20.52 -21.65
C GLY A 96 -13.07 21.08 -21.65
N CYS A 97 -13.22 22.40 -21.59
CA CYS A 97 -14.46 23.14 -21.93
C CYS A 97 -14.08 24.41 -22.68
#